data_AF-A0A9P4L9U3-F1
#
_entry.id   AF-A0A9P4L9U3-F1
#
_cell.length_a   1.000
_cell.length_b   1.000
_cell.length_c   1.000
_cell.angle_alpha   90.00
_cell.angle_beta   90.00
_cell.angle_gamma   90.00
#
_symmetry.space_group_name_H-M   'P 1'
#
loop_
_entity.id
_entity.type
_entity.pdbx_description
1 polymer ?
#
loop_
_entity_poly.entity_id
_entity_poly.type
_entity_poly.pdbx_seq_one_letter_code
_entity_poly.pdbx_strand_id
1 'polypeptide(L)'
;MSSTEDESAGHASPEEEMAERIINMKDACLRQAKVVTGLQGRTLAITLRKTTEGEWYAALKDTGANKYLKLWMNRNKTFPTQIEALQAYFVFVKKMKTDCRLFPMSPRTNKTK
;
A
#
# COMPACT_ATOMS: atom_id res chain seq x y z
N MET A 1 33.57 -40.46 -4.99
CA MET A 1 32.24 -40.64 -4.39
C MET A 1 31.99 -39.46 -3.48
N SER A 2 30.82 -38.83 -3.66
CA SER A 2 30.16 -37.85 -2.80
C SER A 2 30.83 -36.47 -2.64
N SER A 3 30.52 -35.59 -3.60
CA SER A 3 30.41 -34.16 -3.31
C SER A 3 29.11 -33.95 -2.53
N THR A 4 29.22 -33.70 -1.23
CA THR A 4 28.11 -33.19 -0.43
C THR A 4 27.97 -31.70 -0.77
N GLU A 5 27.17 -31.42 -1.79
CA GLU A 5 26.60 -30.09 -2.00
C GLU A 5 25.45 -29.96 -1.00
N ASP A 6 25.80 -29.54 0.22
CA ASP A 6 24.83 -29.08 1.22
C ASP A 6 24.24 -27.77 0.68
N GLU A 7 23.16 -27.89 -0.10
CA GLU A 7 22.28 -26.77 -0.43
C GLU A 7 21.67 -26.29 0.89
N SER A 8 22.39 -25.38 1.53
CA SER A 8 21.91 -24.57 2.64
C SER A 8 20.79 -23.68 2.10
N ALA A 9 19.58 -24.24 2.04
CA ALA A 9 18.36 -23.49 1.88
C ALA A 9 18.28 -22.55 3.07
N GLY A 10 18.72 -21.30 2.87
CA GLY A 10 18.62 -20.23 3.84
C GLY A 10 17.18 -20.12 4.30
N HIS A 11 16.89 -20.69 5.46
CA HIS A 11 15.61 -20.59 6.12
C HIS A 11 15.52 -19.15 6.61
N ALA A 12 14.86 -18.29 5.85
CA ALA A 12 14.62 -16.91 6.24
C ALA A 12 14.05 -16.90 7.67
N SER A 13 14.60 -16.05 8.53
CA SER A 13 14.11 -15.94 9.90
C SER A 13 12.63 -15.50 9.84
N PRO A 14 11.75 -15.96 10.74
CA PRO A 14 10.34 -15.55 10.76
C PRO A 14 10.12 -14.03 10.75
N GLU A 15 11.09 -13.26 11.23
CA GLU A 15 11.10 -11.79 11.19
C GLU A 15 11.33 -11.21 9.78
N GLU A 16 12.17 -11.85 8.98
CA GLU A 16 12.47 -11.47 7.60
C GLU A 16 11.26 -11.75 6.71
N GLU A 17 10.63 -12.91 6.86
CA GLU A 17 9.38 -13.24 6.16
C GLU A 17 8.26 -12.23 6.49
N MET A 18 8.16 -11.82 7.76
CA MET A 18 7.18 -10.81 8.17
C MET A 18 7.49 -9.44 7.54
N ALA A 19 8.75 -9.04 7.53
CA ALA A 19 9.19 -7.79 6.91
C ALA A 19 8.89 -7.76 5.41
N GLU A 20 9.21 -8.84 4.69
CA GLU A 20 8.90 -8.99 3.27
C GLU A 20 7.39 -8.92 3.02
N ARG A 21 6.58 -9.57 3.87
CA ARG A 21 5.12 -9.52 3.77
C ARG A 21 4.60 -8.10 3.96
N ILE A 22 5.15 -7.33 4.89
CA ILE A 22 4.81 -5.92 5.10
C ILE A 22 5.19 -5.09 3.87
N ILE A 23 6.37 -5.29 3.30
CA ILE A 23 6.84 -4.58 2.10
C ILE A 23 5.93 -4.88 0.92
N ASN A 24 5.67 -6.15 0.63
CA ASN A 24 4.80 -6.59 -0.46
C ASN A 24 3.39 -6.01 -0.33
N MET A 25 2.84 -5.96 0.88
CA MET A 25 1.53 -5.36 1.12
C MET A 25 1.52 -3.83 0.94
N LYS A 26 2.55 -3.12 1.38
CA LYS A 26 2.70 -1.68 1.13
C LYS A 26 2.72 -1.39 -0.36
N ASP A 27 3.49 -2.17 -1.13
CA ASP A 27 3.58 -2.04 -2.57
C ASP A 27 2.25 -2.33 -3.27
N ALA A 28 1.53 -3.37 -2.85
CA ALA A 28 0.19 -3.66 -3.37
C ALA A 28 -0.78 -2.50 -3.12
N CYS A 29 -0.78 -1.92 -1.91
CA CYS A 29 -1.58 -0.73 -1.59
C CYS A 29 -1.17 0.46 -2.46
N LEU A 30 0.13 0.67 -2.64
CA LEU A 30 0.67 1.79 -3.40
C LEU A 30 0.30 1.70 -4.89
N ARG A 31 0.38 0.51 -5.50
CA ARG A 31 -0.06 0.27 -6.88
C ARG A 31 -1.52 0.63 -7.08
N GLN A 32 -2.39 0.28 -6.12
CA GLN A 32 -3.81 0.65 -6.19
C GLN A 32 -4.07 2.14 -5.95
N ALA A 33 -3.27 2.80 -5.11
CA ALA A 33 -3.38 4.24 -4.88
C ALA A 33 -2.90 5.07 -6.09
N LYS A 34 -1.82 4.64 -6.76
CA LYS A 34 -1.23 5.33 -7.93
C LYS A 34 -2.18 5.40 -9.13
N VAL A 35 -3.12 4.46 -9.27
CA VAL A 35 -4.09 4.47 -10.37
C VAL A 35 -5.29 5.38 -10.11
N VAL A 36 -5.40 5.98 -8.93
CA VAL A 36 -6.52 6.89 -8.62
C VAL A 36 -6.31 8.25 -9.28
N THR A 37 -7.32 8.70 -10.02
CA THR A 37 -7.38 10.01 -10.67
C THR A 37 -7.15 11.11 -9.63
N GLY A 38 -6.08 11.90 -9.78
CA GLY A 38 -5.66 12.94 -8.82
C GLY A 38 -4.47 12.58 -7.92
N LEU A 39 -4.07 11.30 -7.89
CA LEU A 39 -2.84 10.81 -7.26
C LEU A 39 -1.77 10.42 -8.28
N GLN A 40 -2.15 10.27 -9.55
CA GLN A 40 -1.23 10.03 -10.65
C GLN A 40 -0.16 11.12 -10.75
N GLY A 41 1.09 10.71 -10.99
CA GLY A 41 2.25 11.62 -11.10
C GLY A 41 2.84 12.07 -9.76
N ARG A 42 2.24 11.72 -8.61
CA ARG A 42 2.81 12.04 -7.29
C ARG A 42 3.75 10.94 -6.81
N THR A 43 4.78 11.32 -6.07
CA THR A 43 5.66 10.37 -5.38
C THR A 43 5.00 9.97 -4.08
N LEU A 44 4.34 8.82 -4.06
CA LEU A 44 3.55 8.36 -2.93
C LEU A 44 4.29 7.27 -2.16
N ALA A 45 4.12 7.24 -0.84
CA ALA A 45 4.62 6.20 0.04
C ALA A 45 3.57 5.85 1.12
N ILE A 46 3.46 4.56 1.44
CA ILE A 46 2.66 4.08 2.57
C ILE A 46 3.51 4.12 3.84
N THR A 47 3.07 4.90 4.82
CA THR A 47 3.70 4.96 6.14
C THR A 47 2.78 4.29 7.16
N LEU A 48 3.34 3.41 7.98
CA LEU A 48 2.67 2.87 9.16
C LEU A 48 3.00 3.74 10.36
N ARG A 49 1.99 4.13 11.11
CA ARG A 49 2.14 4.97 12.30
C ARG A 49 1.49 4.28 13.49
N LYS A 50 2.16 4.37 14.63
CA LYS A 50 1.65 3.91 15.92
C LYS A 50 0.96 5.09 16.62
N THR A 51 -0.23 4.87 17.16
CA THR A 51 -0.93 5.83 18.02
C THR A 51 -0.32 5.82 19.42
N THR A 52 -0.70 6.79 20.24
CA THR A 52 -0.33 6.85 21.66
C THR A 52 -0.85 5.65 22.45
N GLU A 53 -1.97 5.07 22.02
CA GLU A 53 -2.60 3.86 22.60
C GLU A 53 -1.91 2.57 22.14
N GLY A 54 -0.93 2.68 21.25
CA GLY A 54 -0.09 1.58 20.79
C GLY A 54 -0.62 0.85 19.56
N GLU A 55 -1.71 1.33 18.97
CA GLU A 55 -2.32 0.75 17.77
C GLU A 55 -1.70 1.32 16.49
N TRP A 56 -1.76 0.56 15.41
CA TRP A 56 -1.21 0.88 14.10
C TRP A 56 -2.28 1.35 13.13
N TYR A 57 -1.94 2.34 12.32
CA TYR A 57 -2.71 2.73 11.16
C TYR A 57 -1.80 3.04 9.98
N ALA A 58 -2.30 2.83 8.77
CA ALA A 58 -1.62 3.20 7.54
C ALA A 58 -2.05 4.60 7.07
N ALA A 59 -1.09 5.33 6.53
CA ALA A 59 -1.27 6.66 5.97
C ALA A 59 -0.52 6.80 4.64
N LEU A 60 -1.15 7.47 3.68
CA LEU A 60 -0.50 7.87 2.44
C LEU A 60 0.26 9.18 2.63
N LYS A 61 1.57 9.15 2.37
CA LYS A 61 2.42 10.34 2.32
C LYS A 61 2.79 10.62 0.87
N ASP A 62 2.67 11.88 0.47
CA ASP A 62 3.32 12.40 -0.72
C ASP A 62 4.74 12.80 -0.33
N THR A 63 5.73 12.04 -0.76
CA THR A 63 7.14 12.27 -0.47
C THR A 63 7.71 13.42 -1.29
N GLY A 64 7.14 13.72 -2.46
CA GLY A 64 7.55 14.87 -3.28
C GLY A 64 7.14 16.19 -2.63
N ALA A 65 5.94 16.25 -2.06
CA ALA A 65 5.43 17.41 -1.33
C ALA A 65 5.62 17.32 0.21
N ASN A 66 6.33 16.30 0.69
CA ASN A 66 6.57 15.98 2.11
C ASN A 66 5.33 16.11 3.03
N LYS A 67 4.14 15.74 2.54
CA LYS A 67 2.87 15.93 3.26
C LYS A 67 2.03 14.67 3.29
N TYR A 68 1.27 14.50 4.37
CA TYR A 68 0.28 13.42 4.46
C TYR A 68 -1.02 13.82 3.77
N LEU A 69 -1.59 12.90 3.00
CA LEU A 69 -2.84 13.13 2.30
C LEU A 69 -3.99 12.80 3.26
N LYS A 70 -4.58 13.82 3.89
CA LYS A 70 -5.62 13.67 4.94
C LYS A 70 -6.76 12.71 4.55
N LEU A 71 -7.24 12.79 3.31
CA LEU A 71 -8.31 11.91 2.80
C LEU A 71 -7.90 10.43 2.74
N TRP A 72 -6.60 10.16 2.67
CA TRP A 72 -5.99 8.84 2.57
C TRP A 72 -5.31 8.41 3.88
N MET A 73 -5.64 9.06 4.99
CA MET A 73 -5.22 8.66 6.33
C MET A 73 -6.35 7.91 7.00
N ASN A 74 -6.13 6.64 7.35
CA ASN A 74 -7.13 5.85 8.05
C ASN A 74 -7.04 6.07 9.57
N ARG A 75 -7.03 7.33 10.01
CA ARG A 75 -6.70 7.71 11.40
C ARG A 75 -7.75 7.23 12.42
N ASN A 76 -8.98 6.98 11.96
CA ASN A 76 -10.08 6.48 12.76
C ASN A 76 -10.17 4.94 12.78
N LYS A 77 -9.32 4.25 12.00
CA LYS A 77 -9.26 2.78 12.02
C LYS A 77 -7.84 2.35 12.32
N THR A 78 -7.66 2.02 13.58
CA THR A 78 -6.42 1.58 14.19
C THR A 78 -6.52 0.09 14.51
N PHE A 79 -5.38 -0.60 14.51
CA PHE A 79 -5.32 -2.06 14.62
C PHE A 79 -4.13 -2.47 15.49
N PRO A 80 -4.17 -3.62 16.18
CA PRO A 80 -3.08 -4.02 17.07
C PRO A 80 -1.79 -4.37 16.31
N THR A 81 -1.89 -4.79 15.04
CA THR A 81 -0.72 -5.17 14.22
C THR A 81 -0.55 -4.33 12.96
N GLN A 82 0.69 -4.26 12.47
CA GLN A 82 1.01 -3.61 11.20
C GLN A 82 0.34 -4.28 10.00
N ILE A 83 0.24 -5.61 10.02
CA ILE A 83 -0.35 -6.41 8.95
C ILE A 83 -1.85 -6.11 8.83
N GLU A 84 -2.58 -6.13 9.95
CA GLU A 84 -4.02 -5.81 9.95
C GLU A 84 -4.28 -4.38 9.49
N ALA A 85 -3.45 -3.43 9.95
CA ALA A 85 -3.53 -2.05 9.50
C ALA A 85 -3.35 -1.94 7.96
N LEU A 86 -2.41 -2.69 7.38
CA LEU A 86 -2.21 -2.74 5.93
C LEU A 86 -3.35 -3.45 5.20
N GLN A 87 -3.90 -4.54 5.75
CA GLN A 87 -5.02 -5.27 5.15
C GLN A 87 -6.26 -4.37 5.08
N ALA A 88 -6.60 -3.73 6.19
CA ALA A 88 -7.70 -2.79 6.26
C ALA A 88 -7.48 -1.59 5.32
N TYR A 89 -6.23 -1.11 5.23
CA TYR A 89 -5.87 -0.03 4.33
C TYR A 89 -5.95 -0.45 2.86
N PHE A 90 -5.59 -1.68 2.51
CA PHE A 90 -5.75 -2.21 1.15
C PHE A 90 -7.22 -2.21 0.72
N VAL A 91 -8.13 -2.66 1.59
CA VAL A 91 -9.58 -2.61 1.35
C VAL A 91 -10.05 -1.16 1.19
N PHE A 92 -9.56 -0.25 2.04
CA PHE A 92 -9.85 1.18 1.94
C PHE A 92 -9.39 1.78 0.60
N VAL A 93 -8.17 1.49 0.15
CA VAL A 93 -7.64 1.97 -1.14
C VAL A 93 -8.45 1.41 -2.31
N LYS A 94 -8.85 0.13 -2.27
CA LYS A 94 -9.73 -0.46 -3.30
C LYS A 94 -11.09 0.24 -3.34
N LYS A 95 -11.67 0.52 -2.18
CA LYS A 95 -12.93 1.25 -2.07
C LYS A 95 -12.79 2.68 -2.60
N MET A 96 -11.78 3.42 -2.14
CA MET A 96 -11.48 4.76 -2.63
C MET A 96 -11.19 4.79 -4.13
N LYS A 97 -10.52 3.79 -4.69
CA LYS A 97 -10.32 3.68 -6.14
C LYS A 97 -11.65 3.56 -6.88
N THR A 98 -12.61 2.81 -6.36
CA THR A 98 -13.95 2.67 -6.94
C THR A 98 -14.76 3.96 -6.76
N ASP A 99 -14.77 4.51 -5.56
CA ASP A 99 -15.56 5.70 -5.20
C ASP A 99 -15.00 6.97 -5.85
N CYS A 100 -13.68 7.15 -5.92
CA CYS A 100 -13.05 8.27 -6.63
C CYS A 100 -13.03 8.11 -8.16
N ARG A 101 -13.58 7.01 -8.69
CA ARG A 101 -13.80 6.82 -10.14
C ARG A 101 -15.00 7.62 -10.66
N LEU A 102 -15.53 8.54 -9.85
CA LEU A 102 -16.68 9.41 -10.12
C LEU A 102 -16.56 10.34 -11.33
N PHE A 103 -15.39 10.46 -11.96
CA PHE A 103 -15.31 11.07 -13.29
C PHE A 103 -15.46 9.98 -14.35
N PRO A 104 -16.53 10.00 -15.17
CA PRO A 104 -16.54 9.16 -16.36
C PRO A 104 -15.26 9.48 -17.12
N MET A 105 -14.42 8.47 -17.37
CA MET A 105 -13.45 8.60 -18.45
C MET A 105 -14.28 8.97 -19.67
N SER A 106 -14.20 10.24 -20.11
CA SER A 106 -14.94 10.72 -21.28
C SER A 106 -14.89 9.63 -22.35
N PRO A 107 -16.03 9.25 -22.95
CA PRO A 107 -15.99 8.30 -24.04
C PRO A 107 -14.99 8.87 -25.04
N ARG A 108 -13.94 8.09 -25.33
CA ARG A 108 -13.00 8.43 -26.39
C ARG A 108 -13.86 8.60 -27.63
N THR A 109 -14.10 9.83 -28.05
CA THR A 109 -14.70 10.16 -29.33
C THR A 109 -13.73 9.66 -30.39
N ASN A 110 -13.92 8.42 -30.81
CA ASN A 110 -13.27 7.86 -31.97
C ASN A 110 -13.93 8.54 -33.17
N LYS A 111 -13.46 9.76 -33.49
CA LYS A 111 -13.68 10.34 -34.79
C LYS A 111 -12.79 9.57 -35.75
N THR A 112 -13.37 8.63 -36.47
CA THR A 112 -12.80 8.21 -37.74
C THR A 112 -13.88 8.35 -38.80
N LYS A 113 -13.53 9.21 -39.75
CA LYS A 113 -14.21 9.63 -40.97
C LYS A 113 -14.49 8.46 -41.90
#